data_AF-D3AL01-F1
#
_entry.id   AF-D3AL01-F1
#
_cell.length_a   1.000
_cell.length_b   1.000
_cell.length_c   1.000
_cell.angle_alpha   90.00
_cell.angle_beta   90.00
_cell.angle_gamma   90.00
#
_symmetry.space_group_name_H-M   'P 1'
#
loop_
_entity.id
_entity.type
_entity.pdbx_description
1 polymer ?
#
loop_
_entity_poly.entity_id
_entity_poly.type
_entity_poly.pdbx_seq_one_letter_code
_entity_poly.pdbx_strand_id
1 'polypeptide(L)'
;MDHLHMTHEEALKAAPAEEPGRQQFFMERCRQMIGERKKNGTYRGTFHIETFGCQMNARDSEKLTGILEASGFTETDTEEADFVLYNTCTVRDNANQRVYGRLGYLNRIKQKNPAMMIALCGCMMQEETVVEKIKKSYRFVDIIFGTHNIFKLAELISERMDEKKMVVDIWKETDRIVEELPTDRKYPFKSGVNIMFGCNNFCSYCIVPYVRGRERSRNPQDIVGEIRRLVADGVVEVMLLGQNVNSYGKNLEEPMTFAKLLQEVEAIDGLRRIRFMTYPSEGLIG
;
A
#
# COMPACT_ATOMS: atom_id res chain seq x y z
N MET A 1 -11.01 14.14 -19.73
CA MET A 1 -11.08 15.57 -19.35
C MET A 1 -9.67 16.08 -19.19
N ASP A 2 -9.44 17.37 -19.40
CA ASP A 2 -8.14 17.99 -19.08
C ASP A 2 -8.07 18.20 -17.56
N HIS A 3 -7.29 17.36 -16.90
CA HIS A 3 -7.04 17.44 -15.47
C HIS A 3 -5.73 18.18 -15.17
N LEU A 4 -4.93 18.55 -16.18
CA LEU A 4 -3.59 19.08 -16.00
C LEU A 4 -3.59 20.49 -15.39
N HIS A 5 -4.59 21.31 -15.76
CA HIS A 5 -4.63 22.73 -15.40
C HIS A 5 -5.43 23.05 -14.14
N MET A 6 -6.08 22.06 -13.53
CA MET A 6 -6.78 22.30 -12.27
C MET A 6 -5.75 22.42 -11.14
N THR A 7 -6.00 23.27 -10.16
CA THR A 7 -5.29 23.26 -8.88
C THR A 7 -5.66 22.00 -8.07
N HIS A 8 -4.87 21.67 -7.04
CA HIS A 8 -5.20 20.56 -6.15
C HIS A 8 -6.59 20.73 -5.50
N GLU A 9 -6.96 21.94 -5.08
CA GLU A 9 -8.26 22.21 -4.46
C GLU A 9 -9.43 21.98 -5.43
N GLU A 10 -9.29 22.40 -6.69
CA GLU A 10 -10.27 22.13 -7.73
C GLU A 10 -10.37 20.63 -8.03
N ALA A 11 -9.24 19.94 -8.06
CA ALA A 11 -9.18 18.49 -8.26
C ALA A 11 -9.90 17.74 -7.12
N LEU A 12 -9.71 18.15 -5.86
CA LEU A 12 -10.42 17.58 -4.71
C LEU A 12 -11.94 17.69 -4.82
N LYS A 13 -12.44 18.82 -5.35
CA LYS A 13 -13.88 19.09 -5.53
C LYS A 13 -14.49 18.34 -6.71
N ALA A 14 -13.72 18.12 -7.78
CA ALA A 14 -14.18 17.45 -8.98
C ALA A 14 -14.08 15.92 -8.92
N ALA A 15 -13.16 15.40 -8.10
CA ALA A 15 -12.99 13.97 -7.95
C ALA A 15 -14.26 13.32 -7.38
N PRO A 16 -14.63 12.10 -7.82
CA PRO A 16 -15.72 11.34 -7.22
C PRO A 16 -15.60 11.24 -5.69
N ALA A 17 -16.74 11.15 -5.01
CA ALA A 17 -16.79 11.02 -3.55
C ALA A 17 -16.41 9.61 -3.08
N GLU A 18 -16.79 8.60 -3.86
CA GLU A 18 -16.63 7.18 -3.52
C GLU A 18 -15.37 6.56 -4.13
N GLU A 19 -14.82 5.59 -3.41
CA GLU A 19 -13.72 4.76 -3.90
C GLU A 19 -14.25 3.55 -4.70
N PRO A 20 -13.51 3.05 -5.71
CA PRO A 20 -12.19 3.49 -6.15
C PRO A 20 -12.21 4.64 -7.17
N GLY A 21 -13.39 5.18 -7.51
CA GLY A 21 -13.55 6.21 -8.55
C GLY A 21 -12.74 7.49 -8.29
N ARG A 22 -12.60 7.88 -7.01
CA ARG A 22 -11.74 8.99 -6.60
C ARG A 22 -10.28 8.74 -6.96
N GLN A 23 -9.73 7.57 -6.62
CA GLN A 23 -8.34 7.26 -6.98
C GLN A 23 -8.13 7.12 -8.49
N GLN A 24 -9.12 6.61 -9.23
CA GLN A 24 -9.06 6.57 -10.70
C GLN A 24 -8.91 7.97 -11.32
N PHE A 25 -9.66 8.95 -10.79
CA PHE A 25 -9.51 10.35 -11.18
C PHE A 25 -8.09 10.87 -10.93
N PHE A 26 -7.52 10.64 -9.74
CA PHE A 26 -6.17 11.12 -9.42
C PHE A 26 -5.06 10.39 -10.20
N MET A 27 -5.23 9.10 -10.51
CA MET A 27 -4.31 8.36 -11.38
C MET A 27 -4.27 8.96 -12.79
N GLU A 28 -5.44 9.25 -13.37
CA GLU A 28 -5.51 9.91 -14.68
C GLU A 28 -4.92 11.33 -14.65
N ARG A 29 -5.20 12.10 -13.60
CA ARG A 29 -4.58 13.41 -13.40
C ARG A 29 -3.05 13.33 -13.33
N CYS A 30 -2.51 12.41 -12.52
CA CYS A 30 -1.07 12.18 -12.43
C CYS A 30 -0.47 11.80 -13.78
N ARG A 31 -1.17 10.95 -14.56
CA ARG A 31 -0.74 10.53 -15.89
C ARG A 31 -0.55 11.72 -16.83
N GLN A 32 -1.46 12.69 -16.81
CA GLN A 32 -1.33 13.92 -17.60
C GLN A 32 -0.16 14.79 -17.10
N MET A 33 -0.01 14.96 -15.78
CA MET A 33 1.10 15.74 -15.20
C MET A 33 2.46 15.14 -15.50
N ILE A 34 2.59 13.82 -15.44
CA ILE A 34 3.83 13.09 -15.75
C ILE A 34 4.11 13.13 -17.25
N GLY A 35 3.09 12.96 -18.08
CA GLY A 35 3.18 13.14 -19.53
C GLY A 35 3.71 14.52 -19.91
N GLU A 36 3.23 15.58 -19.25
CA GLU A 36 3.73 16.95 -19.46
C GLU A 36 5.19 17.10 -19.03
N ARG A 37 5.57 16.60 -17.85
CA ARG A 37 6.97 16.63 -17.38
C ARG A 37 7.92 15.90 -18.31
N LYS A 38 7.49 14.77 -18.91
CA LYS A 38 8.28 14.00 -19.88
C LYS A 38 8.63 14.81 -21.13
N LYS A 39 7.79 15.77 -21.55
CA LYS A 39 8.07 16.64 -22.73
C LYS A 39 9.32 17.51 -22.55
N ASN A 40 9.70 17.83 -21.32
CA ASN A 40 10.91 18.60 -21.02
C ASN A 40 12.22 17.80 -21.26
N GLY A 41 12.14 16.51 -21.59
CA GLY A 41 13.27 15.67 -22.01
C GLY A 41 14.20 15.17 -20.90
N THR A 42 14.20 15.79 -19.72
CA THR A 42 15.06 15.40 -18.59
C THR A 42 14.37 14.47 -17.58
N TYR A 43 13.04 14.49 -17.52
CA TYR A 43 12.24 13.65 -16.62
C TYR A 43 11.78 12.38 -17.34
N ARG A 44 12.27 11.22 -16.92
CA ARG A 44 11.94 9.94 -17.58
C ARG A 44 10.59 9.38 -17.12
N GLY A 45 10.08 9.85 -15.98
CA GLY A 45 8.90 9.31 -15.31
C GLY A 45 9.10 7.86 -14.88
N THR A 46 10.29 7.55 -14.39
CA THR A 46 10.63 6.23 -13.84
C THR A 46 10.32 6.16 -12.36
N PHE A 47 9.97 4.97 -11.84
CA PHE A 47 9.83 4.75 -10.41
C PHE A 47 10.55 3.50 -9.91
N HIS A 48 10.93 3.51 -8.64
CA HIS A 48 11.48 2.36 -7.93
C HIS A 48 10.79 2.19 -6.59
N ILE A 49 10.35 0.97 -6.28
CA ILE A 49 9.79 0.62 -4.97
C ILE A 49 10.70 -0.38 -4.25
N GLU A 50 11.18 0.00 -3.07
CA GLU A 50 11.89 -0.93 -2.19
C GLU A 50 10.94 -1.37 -1.07
N THR A 51 10.77 -2.68 -0.96
CA THR A 51 9.83 -3.29 -0.01
C THR A 51 10.58 -3.90 1.16
N PHE A 52 10.34 -3.37 2.34
CA PHE A 52 10.86 -3.90 3.60
C PHE A 52 9.75 -4.61 4.36
N GLY A 53 10.05 -5.77 4.94
CA GLY A 53 9.19 -6.39 5.94
C GLY A 53 8.57 -7.72 5.53
N CYS A 54 7.24 -7.77 5.59
CA CYS A 54 6.47 -9.01 5.55
C CYS A 54 5.65 -9.17 4.26
N GLN A 55 4.86 -10.24 4.18
CA GLN A 55 4.01 -10.54 3.03
C GLN A 55 2.90 -9.50 2.80
N MET A 56 2.43 -8.84 3.86
CA MET A 56 1.49 -7.74 3.71
C MET A 56 2.15 -6.51 3.09
N ASN A 57 3.41 -6.21 3.44
CA ASN A 57 4.15 -5.16 2.74
C ASN A 57 4.34 -5.54 1.26
N ALA A 58 4.64 -6.81 0.94
CA ALA A 58 4.72 -7.25 -0.45
C ALA A 58 3.40 -7.05 -1.21
N ARG A 59 2.25 -7.41 -0.59
CA ARG A 59 0.92 -7.17 -1.17
C ARG A 59 0.60 -5.69 -1.31
N ASP A 60 0.94 -4.87 -0.31
CA ASP A 60 0.77 -3.42 -0.38
C ASP A 60 1.62 -2.85 -1.53
N SER A 61 2.85 -3.35 -1.73
CA SER A 61 3.71 -2.93 -2.84
C SER A 61 3.14 -3.28 -4.22
N GLU A 62 2.51 -4.45 -4.41
CA GLU A 62 1.83 -4.79 -5.67
C GLU A 62 0.76 -3.76 -6.05
N LYS A 63 0.01 -3.24 -5.06
CA LYS A 63 -0.96 -2.14 -5.28
C LYS A 63 -0.28 -0.83 -5.58
N LEU A 64 0.76 -0.48 -4.82
CA LEU A 64 1.49 0.77 -5.01
C LEU A 64 2.13 0.83 -6.40
N THR A 65 2.71 -0.28 -6.87
CA THR A 65 3.19 -0.45 -8.26
C THR A 65 2.05 -0.21 -9.25
N GLY A 66 0.91 -0.91 -9.10
CA GLY A 66 -0.24 -0.73 -9.99
C GLY A 66 -0.76 0.71 -10.03
N ILE A 67 -0.80 1.42 -8.89
CA ILE A 67 -1.19 2.83 -8.82
C ILE A 67 -0.17 3.71 -9.56
N LEU A 68 1.13 3.49 -9.39
CA LEU A 68 2.19 4.25 -10.05
C LEU A 68 2.17 4.07 -11.57
N GLU A 69 2.02 2.83 -12.04
CA GLU A 69 1.90 2.51 -13.46
C GLU A 69 0.65 3.13 -14.09
N ALA A 70 -0.50 2.98 -13.42
CA ALA A 70 -1.74 3.63 -13.84
C ALA A 70 -1.61 5.16 -13.84
N SER A 71 -0.78 5.71 -12.95
CA SER A 71 -0.44 7.13 -12.91
C SER A 71 0.57 7.56 -13.98
N GLY A 72 1.04 6.68 -14.86
CA GLY A 72 1.91 7.03 -16.00
C GLY A 72 3.42 6.96 -15.71
N PHE A 73 3.81 6.42 -14.55
CA PHE A 73 5.21 6.05 -14.30
C PHE A 73 5.58 4.71 -14.96
N THR A 74 6.88 4.43 -15.02
CA THR A 74 7.43 3.15 -15.52
C THR A 74 8.43 2.60 -14.52
N GLU A 75 8.32 1.32 -14.15
CA GLU A 75 9.18 0.73 -13.13
C GLU A 75 10.64 0.62 -13.60
N THR A 76 11.59 0.78 -12.67
CA THR A 76 13.01 0.52 -12.86
C THR A 76 13.61 -0.15 -11.63
N ASP A 77 14.68 -0.91 -11.84
CA ASP A 77 15.43 -1.61 -10.79
C ASP A 77 16.37 -0.72 -9.97
N THR A 78 16.58 0.54 -10.36
CA THR A 78 17.52 1.46 -9.73
C THR A 78 16.85 2.53 -8.87
N GLU A 79 17.48 2.86 -7.74
CA GLU A 79 17.09 3.99 -6.89
C GLU A 79 17.39 5.37 -7.50
N GLU A 80 18.02 5.43 -8.67
CA GLU A 80 18.19 6.65 -9.47
C GLU A 80 16.95 7.01 -10.30
N ALA A 81 15.78 6.46 -9.94
CA ALA A 81 14.50 6.76 -10.54
C ALA A 81 14.02 8.19 -10.27
N ASP A 82 13.03 8.65 -11.04
CA ASP A 82 12.40 9.95 -10.83
C ASP A 82 11.42 9.96 -9.63
N PHE A 83 10.98 8.78 -9.20
CA PHE A 83 10.15 8.57 -8.02
C PHE A 83 10.64 7.33 -7.25
N VAL A 84 11.05 7.50 -5.99
CA VAL A 84 11.45 6.37 -5.14
C VAL A 84 10.49 6.24 -3.96
N LEU A 85 9.94 5.04 -3.76
CA LEU A 85 9.03 4.72 -2.67
C LEU A 85 9.61 3.62 -1.78
N TYR A 86 9.73 3.90 -0.48
CA TYR A 86 10.03 2.86 0.50
C TYR A 86 8.76 2.42 1.22
N ASN A 87 8.36 1.16 1.01
CA ASN A 87 7.31 0.52 1.78
C ASN A 87 7.93 -0.18 2.98
N THR A 88 7.82 0.45 4.15
CA THR A 88 8.62 0.14 5.32
C THR A 88 7.88 -0.78 6.31
N CYS A 89 8.67 -1.43 7.16
CA CYS A 89 8.19 -2.24 8.27
C CYS A 89 8.80 -1.76 9.59
N THR A 90 8.15 -2.05 10.70
CA THR A 90 8.59 -1.65 12.06
C THR A 90 8.86 -2.83 12.99
N VAL A 91 8.40 -4.04 12.62
CA VAL A 91 8.43 -5.21 13.53
C VAL A 91 9.81 -5.87 13.71
N ARG A 92 10.86 -5.37 13.05
CA ARG A 92 12.21 -5.95 13.13
C ARG A 92 13.19 -4.93 13.70
N ASP A 93 14.06 -5.39 14.58
CA ASP A 93 15.17 -4.57 15.08
C ASP A 93 16.00 -3.99 13.93
N ASN A 94 16.41 -2.73 14.09
CA ASN A 94 17.18 -1.94 13.11
C ASN A 94 16.46 -1.58 11.79
N ALA A 95 15.17 -1.88 11.62
CA ALA A 95 14.43 -1.47 10.42
C ALA A 95 14.53 0.04 10.16
N ASN A 96 14.39 0.85 11.21
CA ASN A 96 14.45 2.31 11.13
C ASN A 96 15.82 2.80 10.66
N GLN A 97 16.91 2.24 11.21
CA GLN A 97 18.28 2.64 10.86
C GLN A 97 18.61 2.36 9.40
N ARG A 98 18.13 1.23 8.87
CA ARG A 98 18.30 0.88 7.45
C ARG A 98 17.64 1.91 6.54
N VAL A 99 16.40 2.33 6.86
CA VAL A 99 15.69 3.36 6.11
C VAL A 99 16.43 4.70 6.19
N TYR A 100 16.89 5.11 7.37
CA TYR A 100 17.66 6.35 7.55
C TYR A 100 18.95 6.38 6.75
N GLY A 101 19.72 5.28 6.73
CA GLY A 101 20.93 5.16 5.92
C GLY A 101 20.63 5.33 4.42
N ARG A 102 19.57 4.68 3.92
CA ARG A 102 19.14 4.81 2.52
C ARG A 102 18.63 6.21 2.18
N LEU A 103 17.93 6.89 3.10
CA LEU A 103 17.54 8.29 2.88
C LEU A 103 18.77 9.20 2.69
N GLY A 104 19.85 8.95 3.43
CA GLY A 104 21.12 9.66 3.22
C GLY A 104 21.70 9.47 1.81
N TYR A 105 21.57 8.27 1.25
CA TYR A 105 21.94 7.96 -0.13
C TYR A 105 21.02 8.68 -1.14
N LEU A 106 19.70 8.58 -0.99
CA LEU A 106 18.74 9.26 -1.87
C LEU A 106 18.90 10.78 -1.88
N ASN A 107 19.28 11.40 -0.75
CA ASN A 107 19.54 12.84 -0.69
C ASN A 107 20.64 13.25 -1.69
N ARG A 108 21.70 12.43 -1.82
CA ARG A 108 22.79 12.70 -2.77
C ARG A 108 22.33 12.58 -4.23
N ILE A 109 21.42 11.63 -4.52
CA ILE A 109 20.80 11.49 -5.85
C ILE A 109 19.91 12.70 -6.14
N LYS A 110 19.02 13.05 -5.21
CA LYS A 110 18.09 14.17 -5.36
C LYS A 110 18.78 15.53 -5.51
N GLN A 111 19.96 15.73 -4.91
CA GLN A 111 20.79 16.93 -5.15
C GLN A 111 21.23 17.05 -6.62
N LYS A 112 21.45 15.93 -7.32
CA LYS A 112 21.77 15.90 -8.76
C LYS A 112 20.52 15.92 -9.64
N ASN A 113 19.41 15.39 -9.14
CA ASN A 113 18.10 15.40 -9.80
C ASN A 113 17.04 16.05 -8.89
N PRO A 114 16.92 17.39 -8.86
CA PRO A 114 15.94 18.08 -8.00
C PRO A 114 14.47 17.76 -8.33
N ALA A 115 14.20 17.20 -9.50
CA ALA A 115 12.85 16.77 -9.89
C ALA A 115 12.45 15.41 -9.30
N MET A 116 13.41 14.67 -8.73
CA MET A 116 13.17 13.40 -8.03
C MET A 116 12.21 13.58 -6.86
N MET A 117 11.25 12.66 -6.74
CA MET A 117 10.38 12.56 -5.58
C MET A 117 10.71 11.33 -4.74
N ILE A 118 10.62 11.49 -3.42
CA ILE A 118 10.88 10.44 -2.43
C ILE A 118 9.64 10.30 -1.55
N ALA A 119 9.07 9.11 -1.52
CA ALA A 119 7.91 8.77 -0.74
C ALA A 119 8.22 7.68 0.29
N LEU A 120 7.61 7.77 1.47
CA LEU A 120 7.73 6.78 2.55
C LEU A 120 6.33 6.33 2.98
N CYS A 121 6.15 5.02 3.09
CA CYS A 121 4.91 4.42 3.58
C CYS A 121 5.16 3.19 4.43
N GLY A 122 4.07 2.54 4.88
CA GLY A 122 4.12 1.29 5.63
C GLY A 122 4.13 1.51 7.15
N CYS A 123 4.32 0.43 7.91
CA CYS A 123 4.07 0.42 9.35
C CYS A 123 4.95 1.40 10.12
N MET A 124 6.16 1.67 9.65
CA MET A 124 7.10 2.59 10.30
C MET A 124 6.57 4.04 10.28
N MET A 125 5.79 4.42 9.26
CA MET A 125 5.22 5.77 9.13
C MET A 125 4.01 5.99 10.05
N GLN A 126 3.56 4.97 10.76
CA GLN A 126 2.52 5.09 11.78
C GLN A 126 3.08 5.43 13.17
N GLU A 127 4.41 5.42 13.33
CA GLU A 127 5.06 5.81 14.57
C GLU A 127 5.32 7.33 14.59
N GLU A 128 4.68 8.05 15.51
CA GLU A 128 4.78 9.51 15.61
C GLU A 128 6.24 9.99 15.76
N THR A 129 7.05 9.27 16.54
CA THR A 129 8.47 9.61 16.78
C THR A 129 9.32 9.50 15.51
N VAL A 130 9.02 8.51 14.66
CA VAL A 130 9.69 8.33 13.36
C VAL A 130 9.30 9.47 12.41
N VAL A 131 8.01 9.74 12.30
CA VAL A 131 7.47 10.78 11.41
C VAL A 131 8.05 12.15 11.78
N GLU A 132 8.09 12.48 13.08
CA GLU A 132 8.68 13.73 13.56
C GLU A 132 10.19 13.82 13.28
N LYS A 133 10.91 12.70 13.40
CA LYS A 133 12.33 12.64 13.01
C LYS A 133 12.52 12.90 11.51
N ILE A 134 11.67 12.31 10.66
CA ILE A 134 11.70 12.52 9.20
C ILE A 134 11.42 13.97 8.85
N LYS A 135 10.35 14.54 9.39
CA LYS A 135 9.98 15.96 9.17
C LYS A 135 11.09 16.92 9.57
N LYS A 136 11.81 16.64 10.66
CA LYS A 136 12.91 17.51 11.15
C LYS A 136 14.22 17.31 10.40
N SER A 137 14.63 16.06 10.20
CA SER A 137 16.00 15.71 9.75
C SER A 137 16.10 15.39 8.27
N TYR A 138 14.99 15.00 7.63
CA TYR A 138 14.95 14.51 6.24
C TYR A 138 13.94 15.33 5.42
N ARG A 139 14.07 16.66 5.47
CA ARG A 139 13.16 17.64 4.83
C ARG A 139 13.07 17.54 3.30
N PHE A 140 13.94 16.76 2.68
CA PHE A 140 13.94 16.47 1.25
C PHE A 140 12.99 15.33 0.86
N VAL A 141 12.39 14.62 1.83
CA VAL A 141 11.30 13.66 1.58
C VAL A 141 10.06 14.43 1.13
N ASP A 142 9.36 13.90 0.14
CA ASP A 142 8.24 14.56 -0.51
C ASP A 142 6.90 14.11 0.04
N ILE A 143 6.71 12.80 0.24
CA ILE A 143 5.41 12.23 0.62
C ILE A 143 5.60 11.25 1.77
N ILE A 144 4.78 11.38 2.82
CA ILE A 144 4.73 10.43 3.93
C ILE A 144 3.27 10.02 4.13
N PHE A 145 3.00 8.72 4.10
CA PHE A 145 1.65 8.21 4.34
C PHE A 145 1.60 6.90 5.11
N GLY A 146 0.47 6.66 5.77
CA GLY A 146 0.29 5.52 6.67
C GLY A 146 -0.12 4.24 5.95
N THR A 147 -0.22 3.17 6.73
CA THR A 147 -0.74 1.86 6.30
C THR A 147 -2.24 1.88 5.98
N HIS A 148 -2.96 2.87 6.52
CA HIS A 148 -4.42 2.96 6.46
C HIS A 148 -4.94 3.67 5.20
N ASN A 149 -4.09 4.43 4.53
CA ASN A 149 -4.44 5.26 3.40
C ASN A 149 -3.51 5.05 2.19
N ILE A 150 -2.96 3.84 2.03
CA ILE A 150 -2.07 3.51 0.89
C ILE A 150 -2.72 3.73 -0.48
N PHE A 151 -4.04 3.58 -0.54
CA PHE A 151 -4.82 3.78 -1.76
C PHE A 151 -4.74 5.22 -2.27
N LYS A 152 -4.47 6.20 -1.39
CA LYS A 152 -4.38 7.62 -1.72
C LYS A 152 -3.10 8.04 -2.45
N LEU A 153 -2.20 7.12 -2.77
CA LEU A 153 -0.88 7.47 -3.32
C LEU A 153 -0.98 8.43 -4.53
N ALA A 154 -1.90 8.19 -5.47
CA ALA A 154 -2.06 9.07 -6.63
C ALA A 154 -2.53 10.48 -6.23
N GLU A 155 -3.48 10.59 -5.29
CA GLU A 155 -3.94 11.87 -4.74
C GLU A 155 -2.79 12.65 -4.08
N LEU A 156 -1.96 11.97 -3.28
CA LEU A 156 -0.80 12.58 -2.60
C LEU A 156 0.31 12.99 -3.58
N ILE A 157 0.53 12.23 -4.65
CA ILE A 157 1.46 12.61 -5.72
C ILE A 157 0.97 13.88 -6.41
N SER A 158 -0.32 13.96 -6.73
CA SER A 158 -0.90 15.17 -7.32
C SER A 158 -0.73 16.38 -6.41
N GLU A 159 -1.08 16.28 -5.12
CA GLU A 159 -0.91 17.35 -4.14
C GLU A 159 0.55 17.83 -4.09
N ARG A 160 1.47 16.87 -3.99
CA ARG A 160 2.92 17.14 -3.94
C ARG A 160 3.42 17.89 -5.17
N MET A 161 2.93 17.53 -6.35
CA MET A 161 3.35 18.16 -7.60
C MET A 161 2.86 19.61 -7.71
N ASP A 162 1.68 19.91 -7.19
CA ASP A 162 1.09 21.25 -7.21
C ASP A 162 1.70 22.16 -6.15
N GLU A 163 1.74 21.70 -4.89
CA GLU A 163 2.05 22.56 -3.75
C GLU A 163 3.55 22.75 -3.49
N LYS A 164 4.40 21.91 -4.07
CA LYS A 164 5.88 22.02 -3.94
C LYS A 164 6.43 21.93 -2.49
N LYS A 165 5.61 21.56 -1.50
CA LYS A 165 5.98 21.22 -0.10
C LYS A 165 5.87 19.72 0.20
N MET A 166 6.42 19.28 1.33
CA MET A 166 6.24 17.90 1.84
C MET A 166 4.77 17.66 2.19
N VAL A 167 4.21 16.55 1.73
CA VAL A 167 2.85 16.09 2.01
C VAL A 167 2.92 14.98 3.06
N VAL A 168 2.15 15.11 4.14
CA VAL A 168 2.08 14.12 5.22
C VAL A 168 0.61 13.81 5.49
N ASP A 169 0.17 12.60 5.14
CA ASP A 169 -1.20 12.13 5.36
C ASP A 169 -1.15 10.78 6.07
N ILE A 170 -1.32 10.78 7.40
CA ILE A 170 -1.21 9.58 8.24
C ILE A 170 -2.49 9.44 9.04
N TRP A 171 -3.25 8.39 8.74
CA TRP A 171 -4.49 8.09 9.46
C TRP A 171 -4.17 7.18 10.64
N LYS A 172 -4.60 7.59 11.83
CA LYS A 172 -4.44 6.79 13.05
C LYS A 172 -5.28 5.53 13.02
N GLU A 173 -6.52 5.65 12.53
CA GLU A 173 -7.48 4.58 12.41
C GLU A 173 -8.30 4.78 11.13
N THR A 174 -8.89 3.69 10.64
CA THR A 174 -9.87 3.73 9.56
C THR A 174 -10.74 2.50 9.64
N ASP A 175 -12.01 2.64 9.28
CA ASP A 175 -12.94 1.55 9.01
C ASP A 175 -12.89 1.13 7.54
N ARG A 176 -12.48 2.03 6.64
CA ARG A 176 -12.44 1.81 5.19
C ARG A 176 -11.47 0.70 4.78
N ILE A 177 -11.95 -0.15 3.87
CA ILE A 177 -11.17 -1.19 3.20
C ILE A 177 -11.29 -0.91 1.70
N VAL A 178 -10.16 -0.57 1.07
CA VAL A 178 -10.09 -0.26 -0.36
C VAL A 178 -9.11 -1.22 -1.01
N GLU A 179 -9.64 -2.28 -1.63
CA GLU A 179 -8.84 -3.33 -2.29
C GLU A 179 -9.04 -3.36 -3.81
N GLU A 180 -10.09 -2.73 -4.34
CA GLU A 180 -10.37 -2.65 -5.78
C GLU A 180 -9.50 -1.60 -6.48
N LEU A 181 -8.19 -1.83 -6.48
CA LEU A 181 -7.19 -0.98 -7.11
C LEU A 181 -6.37 -1.79 -8.12
N PRO A 182 -5.73 -1.13 -9.10
CA PRO A 182 -4.75 -1.79 -9.95
C PRO A 182 -3.67 -2.47 -9.11
N THR A 183 -3.32 -3.69 -9.48
CA THR A 183 -2.23 -4.45 -8.84
C THR A 183 -1.35 -5.04 -9.92
N ASP A 184 -0.05 -4.90 -9.75
CA ASP A 184 0.92 -5.63 -10.57
C ASP A 184 1.48 -6.81 -9.76
N ARG A 185 1.25 -8.02 -10.25
CA ARG A 185 1.60 -9.25 -9.53
C ARG A 185 2.98 -9.72 -9.94
N LYS A 186 3.87 -9.90 -8.96
CA LYS A 186 5.24 -10.40 -9.20
C LYS A 186 5.27 -11.80 -9.83
N TYR A 187 4.25 -12.63 -9.56
CA TYR A 187 4.17 -13.98 -10.10
C TYR A 187 2.80 -14.21 -10.74
N PRO A 188 2.72 -14.78 -11.95
CA PRO A 188 1.45 -14.99 -12.62
C PRO A 188 0.61 -16.10 -11.97
N PHE A 189 1.27 -17.11 -11.37
CA PHE A 189 0.62 -18.34 -10.87
C PHE A 189 0.21 -18.30 -9.40
N LYS A 190 0.63 -17.29 -8.62
CA LYS A 190 0.31 -17.16 -7.20
C LYS A 190 0.06 -15.72 -6.77
N SER A 191 -0.81 -15.52 -5.78
CA SER A 191 -1.10 -14.18 -5.24
C SER A 191 -1.36 -14.20 -3.73
N GLY A 192 -1.05 -13.09 -3.07
CA GLY A 192 -1.54 -12.81 -1.70
C GLY A 192 -2.91 -12.13 -1.76
N VAL A 193 -3.82 -12.49 -0.86
CA VAL A 193 -5.14 -11.87 -0.72
C VAL A 193 -5.33 -11.49 0.74
N ASN A 194 -5.38 -10.19 1.04
CA ASN A 194 -5.74 -9.73 2.37
C ASN A 194 -7.16 -10.20 2.68
N ILE A 195 -7.41 -10.87 3.80
CA ILE A 195 -8.76 -11.21 4.25
C ILE A 195 -9.20 -10.32 5.40
N MET A 196 -8.24 -9.71 6.09
CA MET A 196 -8.47 -8.84 7.24
C MET A 196 -7.27 -7.94 7.48
N PHE A 197 -7.48 -6.92 8.31
CA PHE A 197 -6.47 -5.95 8.73
C PHE A 197 -6.49 -5.77 10.23
N GLY A 198 -5.36 -5.35 10.79
CA GLY A 198 -5.24 -5.02 12.21
C GLY A 198 -5.31 -6.24 13.13
N CYS A 199 -5.15 -6.00 14.42
CA CYS A 199 -5.17 -7.07 15.42
C CYS A 199 -5.67 -6.52 16.76
N ASN A 200 -6.55 -7.29 17.43
CA ASN A 200 -7.04 -6.96 18.76
C ASN A 200 -6.25 -7.62 19.89
N ASN A 201 -5.22 -8.41 19.59
CA ASN A 201 -4.35 -9.00 20.60
C ASN A 201 -3.29 -7.97 21.02
N PHE A 202 -3.36 -7.49 22.26
CA PHE A 202 -2.38 -6.57 22.86
C PHE A 202 -1.24 -7.34 23.51
N CYS A 203 -0.54 -8.14 22.72
CA CYS A 203 0.65 -8.84 23.18
C CYS A 203 1.71 -7.81 23.57
N SER A 204 2.37 -8.00 24.72
CA SER A 204 3.34 -7.04 25.30
C SER A 204 4.49 -6.65 24.35
N TYR A 205 4.80 -7.49 23.37
CA TYR A 205 5.88 -7.30 22.40
C TYR A 205 5.40 -6.84 21.01
N CYS A 206 4.09 -6.71 20.78
CA CYS A 206 3.53 -6.54 19.44
C CYS A 206 3.08 -5.10 19.19
N ILE A 207 3.72 -4.45 18.21
CA ILE A 207 3.40 -3.09 17.76
C ILE A 207 2.18 -3.02 16.82
N VAL A 208 1.75 -4.16 16.27
CA VAL A 208 0.73 -4.27 15.21
C VAL A 208 -0.58 -3.54 15.53
N PRO A 209 -1.18 -3.65 16.74
CA PRO A 209 -2.43 -2.94 17.05
C PRO A 209 -2.34 -1.42 16.89
N TYR A 210 -1.13 -0.85 17.01
CA TYR A 210 -0.90 0.59 16.91
C TYR A 210 -0.62 1.05 15.48
N VAL A 211 0.00 0.20 14.64
CA VAL A 211 0.45 0.58 13.28
C VAL A 211 -0.41 -0.02 12.16
N ARG A 212 -1.32 -0.94 12.47
CA ARG A 212 -2.32 -1.50 11.55
C ARG A 212 -3.74 -1.42 12.13
N GLY A 213 -3.90 -0.77 13.28
CA GLY A 213 -5.18 -0.51 13.93
C GLY A 213 -5.88 -1.77 14.47
N ARG A 214 -7.14 -1.56 14.84
CA ARG A 214 -8.06 -2.62 15.29
C ARG A 214 -8.38 -3.60 14.18
N GLU A 215 -8.76 -4.80 14.61
CA GLU A 215 -9.16 -5.86 13.70
C GLU A 215 -10.37 -5.48 12.85
N ARG A 216 -10.27 -5.71 11.54
CA ARG A 216 -11.31 -5.46 10.52
C ARG A 216 -11.30 -6.59 9.49
N SER A 217 -12.38 -7.35 9.40
CA SER A 217 -12.53 -8.40 8.39
C SER A 217 -13.07 -7.81 7.10
N ARG A 218 -12.57 -8.29 5.97
CA ARG A 218 -13.19 -8.00 4.67
C ARG A 218 -14.46 -8.80 4.49
N ASN A 219 -15.38 -8.27 3.68
CA ASN A 219 -16.56 -9.02 3.27
C ASN A 219 -16.13 -10.33 2.56
N PRO A 220 -16.75 -11.47 2.88
CA PRO A 220 -16.38 -12.78 2.32
C PRO A 220 -16.58 -12.85 0.80
N GLN A 221 -17.66 -12.23 0.31
CA GLN A 221 -17.99 -12.23 -1.11
C GLN A 221 -16.96 -11.44 -1.93
N ASP A 222 -16.42 -10.35 -1.36
CA ASP A 222 -15.35 -9.58 -1.99
C ASP A 222 -14.06 -10.41 -2.09
N ILE A 223 -13.72 -11.15 -1.03
CA ILE A 223 -12.55 -12.05 -1.01
C ILE A 223 -12.70 -13.14 -2.07
N VAL A 224 -13.84 -13.84 -2.07
CA VAL A 224 -14.12 -14.93 -3.01
C VAL A 224 -14.17 -14.40 -4.45
N GLY A 225 -14.78 -13.24 -4.67
CA GLY A 225 -14.82 -12.57 -5.97
C GLY A 225 -13.43 -12.18 -6.48
N GLU A 226 -12.56 -11.65 -5.61
CA GLU A 226 -11.17 -11.36 -5.94
C GLU A 226 -10.41 -12.64 -6.32
N ILE A 227 -10.54 -13.71 -5.54
CA ILE A 227 -9.86 -14.98 -5.82
C ILE A 227 -10.37 -15.59 -7.14
N ARG A 228 -11.67 -15.54 -7.43
CA ARG A 228 -12.21 -16.00 -8.73
C ARG A 228 -11.60 -15.24 -9.90
N ARG A 229 -11.46 -13.91 -9.80
CA ARG A 229 -10.79 -13.09 -10.84
C ARG A 229 -9.33 -13.49 -11.00
N LEU A 230 -8.61 -13.70 -9.90
CA LEU A 230 -7.22 -14.16 -9.93
C LEU A 230 -7.09 -15.52 -10.61
N VAL A 231 -7.97 -16.47 -10.30
CA VAL A 231 -7.96 -17.82 -10.88
C VAL A 231 -8.29 -17.78 -12.37
N ALA A 232 -9.27 -16.96 -12.78
CA ALA A 232 -9.57 -16.73 -14.20
C ALA A 232 -8.37 -16.15 -14.98
N ASP A 233 -7.50 -15.40 -14.29
CA ASP A 233 -6.25 -14.84 -14.80
C ASP A 233 -5.03 -15.77 -14.59
N GLY A 234 -5.26 -17.06 -14.33
CA GLY A 234 -4.23 -18.10 -14.29
C GLY A 234 -3.57 -18.35 -12.94
N VAL A 235 -4.02 -17.70 -11.86
CA VAL A 235 -3.54 -17.98 -10.50
C VAL A 235 -4.05 -19.34 -10.03
N VAL A 236 -3.15 -20.19 -9.52
CA VAL A 236 -3.49 -21.53 -8.99
C VAL A 236 -3.18 -21.68 -7.50
N GLU A 237 -2.45 -20.74 -6.90
CA GLU A 237 -2.11 -20.70 -5.48
C GLU A 237 -2.47 -19.33 -4.87
N VAL A 238 -3.27 -19.31 -3.81
CA VAL A 238 -3.53 -18.08 -3.04
C VAL A 238 -3.00 -18.20 -1.62
N MET A 239 -2.44 -17.09 -1.12
CA MET A 239 -2.12 -16.95 0.29
C MET A 239 -3.07 -15.95 0.95
N LEU A 240 -3.90 -16.43 1.86
CA LEU A 240 -4.79 -15.60 2.67
C LEU A 240 -3.96 -14.87 3.73
N LEU A 241 -3.96 -13.54 3.67
CA LEU A 241 -3.15 -12.65 4.49
C LEU A 241 -4.00 -11.97 5.56
N GLY A 242 -3.48 -11.95 6.78
CA GLY A 242 -4.05 -11.24 7.91
C GLY A 242 -3.10 -11.32 9.10
N GLN A 243 -3.17 -10.36 10.01
CA GLN A 243 -2.39 -10.37 11.25
C GLN A 243 -2.78 -11.55 12.15
N ASN A 244 -4.08 -11.86 12.21
CA ASN A 244 -4.65 -12.96 12.98
C ASN A 244 -5.79 -13.62 12.21
N VAL A 245 -5.47 -14.50 11.26
CA VAL A 245 -6.50 -15.12 10.41
C VAL A 245 -7.55 -15.90 11.20
N ASN A 246 -7.24 -16.40 12.41
CA ASN A 246 -8.18 -17.17 13.23
C ASN A 246 -9.36 -16.33 13.76
N SER A 247 -9.21 -15.01 13.86
CA SER A 247 -10.28 -14.12 14.32
C SER A 247 -11.15 -13.55 13.21
N TYR A 248 -10.84 -13.88 11.95
CA TYR A 248 -11.61 -13.46 10.79
C TYR A 248 -13.13 -13.69 10.97
N GLY A 249 -13.89 -12.69 10.57
CA GLY A 249 -15.34 -12.73 10.44
C GLY A 249 -16.12 -12.34 11.71
N LYS A 250 -15.45 -12.13 12.84
CA LYS A 250 -16.11 -11.78 14.12
C LYS A 250 -16.76 -10.39 14.15
N ASN A 251 -16.30 -9.48 13.30
CA ASN A 251 -16.72 -8.08 13.22
C ASN A 251 -17.50 -7.75 11.94
N LEU A 252 -17.94 -8.77 11.19
CA LEU A 252 -18.86 -8.61 10.08
C LEU A 252 -20.29 -8.44 10.62
N GLU A 253 -21.15 -7.76 9.84
CA GLU A 253 -22.59 -7.67 10.14
C GLU A 253 -23.23 -9.06 10.24
N GLU A 254 -22.82 -9.97 9.35
CA GLU A 254 -23.12 -11.39 9.41
C GLU A 254 -21.85 -12.17 9.78
N PRO A 255 -21.68 -12.56 11.06
CA PRO A 255 -20.46 -13.21 11.50
C PRO A 255 -20.22 -14.56 10.82
N MET A 256 -18.97 -14.80 10.44
CA MET A 256 -18.53 -16.11 9.96
C MET A 256 -17.20 -16.50 10.59
N THR A 257 -16.82 -17.76 10.43
CA THR A 257 -15.52 -18.25 10.90
C THR A 257 -14.53 -18.29 9.75
N PHE A 258 -13.24 -18.23 10.08
CA PHE A 258 -12.18 -18.47 9.10
C PHE A 258 -12.31 -19.84 8.41
N ALA A 259 -12.77 -20.87 9.13
CA ALA A 259 -13.03 -22.18 8.54
C ALA A 259 -14.13 -22.15 7.46
N LYS A 260 -15.21 -21.39 7.66
CA LYS A 260 -16.24 -21.19 6.63
C LYS A 260 -15.68 -20.44 5.42
N LEU A 261 -14.85 -19.42 5.64
CA LEU A 261 -14.20 -18.71 4.53
C LEU A 261 -13.31 -19.67 3.73
N LEU A 262 -12.54 -20.52 4.40
CA LEU A 262 -11.71 -21.52 3.74
C LEU A 262 -12.53 -22.48 2.88
N GLN A 263 -13.72 -22.90 3.34
CA GLN A 263 -14.63 -23.73 2.55
C GLN A 263 -15.15 -22.99 1.30
N GLU A 264 -15.51 -21.71 1.42
CA GLU A 264 -15.95 -20.91 0.28
C GLU A 264 -14.83 -20.69 -0.75
N VAL A 265 -13.58 -20.50 -0.28
CA VAL A 265 -12.41 -20.34 -1.15
C VAL A 265 -12.02 -21.66 -1.80
N GLU A 266 -12.12 -22.79 -1.08
CA GLU A 266 -11.82 -24.12 -1.60
C GLU A 266 -12.77 -24.56 -2.71
N ALA A 267 -14.03 -24.12 -2.64
CA ALA A 267 -15.03 -24.35 -3.68
C ALA A 267 -14.78 -23.58 -5.00
N ILE A 268 -13.70 -22.81 -5.13
CA ILE A 268 -13.37 -22.07 -6.36
C ILE A 268 -12.66 -23.01 -7.34
N ASP A 269 -13.36 -23.36 -8.42
CA ASP A 269 -12.81 -24.17 -9.51
C ASP A 269 -11.52 -23.58 -10.08
N GLY A 270 -10.49 -24.41 -10.24
CA GLY A 270 -9.19 -24.04 -10.76
C GLY A 270 -8.17 -23.61 -9.70
N LEU A 271 -8.61 -23.28 -8.48
CA LEU A 271 -7.71 -23.02 -7.37
C LEU A 271 -7.14 -24.33 -6.83
N ARG A 272 -5.82 -24.49 -6.86
CA ARG A 272 -5.16 -25.75 -6.47
C ARG A 272 -4.59 -25.74 -5.07
N ARG A 273 -4.30 -24.56 -4.53
CA ARG A 273 -3.67 -24.44 -3.21
C ARG A 273 -4.09 -23.18 -2.48
N ILE A 274 -4.51 -23.37 -1.25
CA ILE A 274 -4.76 -22.29 -0.28
C ILE A 274 -3.65 -22.33 0.77
N ARG A 275 -3.05 -21.19 1.05
CA ARG A 275 -2.06 -21.00 2.10
C ARG A 275 -2.55 -19.94 3.07
N PHE A 276 -2.19 -20.10 4.32
CA PHE A 276 -2.34 -19.06 5.34
C PHE A 276 -1.26 -19.31 6.40
N MET A 277 -0.99 -18.29 7.20
CA MET A 277 -0.17 -18.44 8.40
C MET A 277 -1.00 -18.01 9.59
N THR A 278 -0.87 -18.77 10.66
CA THR A 278 -1.54 -18.47 11.92
C THR A 278 -0.60 -18.80 13.07
N TYR A 279 -0.78 -18.13 14.20
CA TYR A 279 -0.08 -18.49 15.42
C TYR A 279 -0.82 -19.66 16.10
N PRO A 280 -0.15 -20.46 16.95
CA PRO A 280 -0.81 -21.54 17.65
C PRO A 280 -1.97 -20.98 18.49
N SER A 281 -3.19 -21.45 18.26
CA SER A 281 -4.27 -21.20 19.21
C SER A 281 -3.88 -21.85 20.54
N GLU A 282 -3.77 -21.06 21.61
CA GLU A 282 -3.86 -21.61 22.97
C GLU A 282 -5.17 -22.41 23.04
N GLY A 283 -5.04 -23.73 23.21
CA GLY A 283 -6.15 -24.69 23.06
C GLY A 283 -5.76 -26.06 22.51
N LEU A 284 -4.50 -26.28 22.10
CA LEU A 284 -3.98 -27.60 21.71
C LEU A 284 -2.76 -28.08 22.52
N ILE A 285 -2.46 -27.42 23.65
CA ILE A 285 -1.41 -27.85 24.56
C ILE A 285 -1.92 -27.70 26.00
N GLY A 286 -2.36 -28.81 26.60
CA GLY A 286 -2.61 -28.94 28.04
C GLY A 286 -4.00 -28.55 28.51
#